data_AF-A0A4Q2XQV0-F1
#
_entry.id   AF-A0A4Q2XQV0-F1
#
_cell.length_a   1.000
_cell.length_b   1.000
_cell.length_c   1.000
_cell.angle_alpha   90.00
_cell.angle_beta   90.00
_cell.angle_gamma   90.00
#
_symmetry.space_group_name_H-M   'P 1'
#
loop_
_entity.id
_entity.type
_entity.pdbx_description
1 polymer ?
#
loop_
_entity_poly.entity_id
_entity_poly.type
_entity_poly.pdbx_seq_one_letter_code
_entity_poly.pdbx_strand_id
1 'polypeptide(L)' 'MKAGAKVDDINVTPMVDLYLVLLLIFIIMTTAGVQGVKVNLPKASKAPKIEGPKSQAITVNTENKVFLNTVPVT' A
#
# COMPACT_ATOMS: atom_id res chain seq x y z
N MET A 1 -32.69 -58.42 41.26
CA MET A 1 -32.42 -57.89 39.91
C MET A 1 -32.27 -56.38 39.99
N LYS A 2 -31.07 -55.83 39.87
CA LYS A 2 -30.87 -54.41 39.51
C LYS A 2 -29.67 -54.32 38.59
N ALA A 3 -29.98 -54.36 37.30
CA ALA A 3 -29.09 -53.90 36.24
C ALA A 3 -29.55 -52.51 35.82
N GLY A 4 -28.59 -51.64 35.49
CA GLY A 4 -28.83 -50.32 34.93
C GLY A 4 -28.70 -49.22 35.98
N ALA A 5 -27.85 -48.21 35.83
CA ALA A 5 -26.88 -47.90 34.78
C ALA A 5 -25.75 -47.11 35.48
N LYS A 6 -24.49 -47.41 35.18
CA LYS A 6 -23.39 -46.48 35.50
C LYS A 6 -23.36 -45.51 34.33
N VAL A 7 -23.91 -44.31 34.54
CA VAL A 7 -23.59 -43.20 33.64
C VAL A 7 -22.20 -42.75 34.09
N ASP A 8 -21.20 -43.14 33.32
CA ASP A 8 -19.85 -42.62 33.51
C ASP A 8 -19.89 -41.13 33.17
N ASP A 9 -19.66 -40.30 34.19
CA ASP A 9 -19.67 -38.86 34.05
C ASP A 9 -18.48 -38.46 33.16
N ILE A 10 -18.76 -37.80 32.03
CA ILE A 10 -17.73 -37.45 31.07
C ILE A 10 -16.93 -36.27 31.64
N ASN A 11 -15.62 -36.45 31.81
CA ASN A 11 -14.75 -35.35 32.22
C ASN A 11 -14.63 -34.33 31.08
N VAL A 12 -15.33 -33.21 31.21
CA VAL A 12 -15.35 -32.12 30.23
C VAL A 12 -14.10 -31.23 30.28
N THR A 13 -13.38 -31.21 31.41
CA THR A 13 -12.20 -30.35 31.63
C THR A 13 -11.12 -30.53 30.56
N PRO A 14 -10.65 -31.76 30.25
CA PRO A 14 -9.65 -31.96 29.19
C PRO A 14 -10.21 -31.74 27.78
N MET A 15 -11.53 -31.88 27.58
CA MET A 15 -12.14 -31.65 26.28
C MET A 15 -12.19 -30.16 25.94
N VAL A 16 -12.60 -29.33 26.90
CA VAL A 16 -12.63 -27.88 26.73
C VAL A 16 -11.23 -27.33 26.48
N ASP A 17 -10.20 -27.85 27.15
CA ASP A 17 -8.80 -27.46 26.92
C ASP A 17 -8.37 -27.69 25.46
N LEU A 18 -8.66 -28.86 24.89
CA LEU A 18 -8.37 -29.14 23.48
C LEU A 18 -9.10 -28.16 22.54
N TYR A 19 -10.37 -27.87 22.79
CA TYR A 19 -11.12 -26.92 21.97
C TYR A 19 -10.57 -25.50 22.06
N LEU A 20 -10.14 -25.06 23.25
CA LEU A 20 -9.51 -23.75 23.43
C LEU A 20 -8.17 -23.64 22.70
N VAL A 21 -7.34 -24.71 22.74
CA VAL A 21 -6.09 -24.77 21.98
C VAL A 21 -6.32 -24.73 20.47
N LEU A 22 -7.32 -25.47 19.96
CA LEU A 22 -7.68 -25.42 18.54
C LEU A 22 -8.16 -24.03 18.09
N LEU A 23 -8.98 -23.38 18.91
CA LEU A 23 -9.43 -22.01 18.66
C LEU A 23 -8.24 -21.02 18.64
N LEU A 24 -7.31 -21.17 19.57
CA LEU A 24 -6.10 -20.36 19.63
C LEU A 24 -5.25 -20.51 18.36
N ILE A 25 -5.10 -21.74 17.85
CA ILE A 25 -4.37 -22.00 16.59
C ILE A 25 -5.04 -21.26 15.43
N PHE A 26 -6.37 -21.29 15.32
CA PHE A 26 -7.09 -20.55 14.28
C PHE A 26 -6.89 -19.03 14.36
N ILE A 27 -6.96 -18.47 15.57
CA ILE A 27 -6.70 -17.04 15.82
C ILE A 27 -5.28 -16.66 15.38
N ILE A 28 -4.27 -17.45 15.77
CA ILE A 28 -2.88 -17.16 15.40
C ILE A 28 -2.68 -17.27 13.89
N MET A 29 -3.22 -18.34 13.27
CA MET A 29 -3.07 -18.58 11.82
C MET A 29 -3.65 -17.44 10.98
N THR A 30 -4.80 -16.87 11.38
CA THR A 30 -5.40 -15.72 10.68
C THR A 30 -4.55 -14.46 10.79
N THR A 31 -3.93 -14.18 11.95
CA THR A 31 -3.02 -13.03 12.11
C THR A 31 -1.66 -13.22 11.43
N ALA A 32 -1.21 -14.46 11.27
CA ALA A 32 0.08 -14.78 10.64
C ALA A 32 0.12 -14.55 9.12
N GLY A 33 -1.05 -14.36 8.47
CA GLY A 33 -1.15 -14.19 7.01
C GLY A 33 -0.67 -12.84 6.46
N VAL A 34 -0.38 -11.85 7.31
CA VAL A 34 0.04 -10.51 6.86
C VAL A 34 1.53 -10.26 7.09
N GLN A 35 2.37 -11.09 6.46
CA GLN A 35 3.78 -10.72 6.29
C GLN A 35 3.88 -9.52 5.34
N GLY A 36 3.95 -8.33 5.93
CA GLY A 36 4.48 -7.08 5.38
C GLY A 36 4.18 -6.84 3.89
N VAL A 37 3.13 -6.06 3.60
CA VAL A 37 2.98 -5.47 2.27
C VAL A 37 4.27 -4.71 1.95
N LYS A 38 4.98 -5.13 0.90
CA LYS A 38 6.13 -4.40 0.36
C LYS A 38 5.61 -3.06 -0.18
N VAL A 39 5.59 -2.05 0.68
CA VAL A 39 5.27 -0.69 0.28
C VAL A 39 6.42 -0.16 -0.57
N ASN A 40 6.19 -0.09 -1.87
CA ASN A 40 7.12 0.59 -2.76
C ASN A 40 6.94 2.09 -2.53
N LEU A 41 7.74 2.68 -1.64
CA LEU A 41 7.73 4.12 -1.45
C LEU A 41 8.13 4.78 -2.78
N PRO A 42 7.28 5.65 -3.36
CA PRO A 42 7.65 6.37 -4.56
C PRO A 42 8.84 7.24 -4.22
N LYS A 43 10.01 6.93 -4.80
CA LYS A 43 11.15 7.82 -4.76
C LYS A 43 10.73 9.11 -5.45
N ALA A 44 11.04 10.25 -4.86
CA ALA A 44 10.80 11.54 -5.49
C ALA A 44 11.45 11.52 -6.88
N SER A 45 10.62 11.36 -7.92
CA SER A 45 11.03 11.68 -9.27
C SER A 45 11.42 13.14 -9.20
N LYS A 46 12.65 13.47 -9.61
CA LYS A 46 13.03 14.86 -9.83
C LYS A 46 11.95 15.42 -10.74
N ALA A 47 11.00 16.18 -10.17
CA ALA A 47 10.04 16.90 -10.97
C ALA A 47 10.88 17.60 -12.05
N PRO A 48 10.52 17.51 -13.34
CA PRO A 48 11.21 18.27 -14.36
C PRO A 48 11.29 19.68 -13.80
N LYS A 49 12.51 20.18 -13.61
CA LYS A 49 12.73 21.55 -13.16
C LYS A 49 11.85 22.36 -14.08
N ILE A 50 10.77 22.96 -13.56
CA ILE A 50 9.97 23.86 -14.37
C ILE A 50 10.96 24.95 -14.68
N GLU A 51 11.53 24.89 -15.89
CA GLU A 51 12.34 25.96 -16.43
C GLU A 51 11.41 27.15 -16.31
N GLY A 52 11.78 28.08 -15.42
CA GLY A 52 11.01 29.30 -15.17
C GLY A 52 10.64 29.92 -16.51
N PRO A 53 9.56 30.71 -16.55
CA PRO A 53 8.95 31.16 -17.80
C PRO A 53 10.03 31.55 -18.80
N LYS A 54 10.12 30.80 -19.91
CA LYS A 54 11.09 31.07 -20.98
C LYS A 54 10.72 32.44 -21.53
N SER A 55 11.37 33.48 -21.02
CA SER A 55 11.13 34.83 -21.47
C SER A 55 11.60 34.90 -22.91
N GLN A 56 10.64 34.99 -23.83
CA GLN A 56 10.87 35.16 -25.25
C GLN A 56 10.69 36.64 -25.56
N ALA A 57 11.78 37.29 -25.97
CA ALA A 57 11.75 38.68 -26.43
C ALA A 57 11.43 38.71 -27.93
N ILE A 58 10.31 39.33 -28.29
CA ILE A 58 9.97 39.63 -29.68
C ILE A 58 10.37 41.08 -29.95
N THR A 59 11.21 41.29 -30.97
CA THR A 59 11.65 42.63 -31.38
C THR A 59 11.29 42.85 -32.84
N VAL A 60 10.73 44.02 -33.15
CA VAL A 60 10.44 44.45 -34.52
C VAL A 60 11.32 45.64 -34.83
N ASN A 61 12.14 45.55 -35.88
CA ASN A 61 12.95 46.68 -36.32
C ASN A 61 12.15 47.60 -37.26
N THR A 62 12.68 48.79 -37.55
CA THR A 62 12.05 49.77 -38.46
C THR A 62 11.95 49.30 -39.91
N GLU A 63 12.56 48.16 -40.25
CA GLU A 63 12.50 47.49 -41.55
C GLU A 63 11.42 46.38 -41.59
N ASN A 64 10.53 46.33 -40.59
CA ASN A 64 9.50 45.30 -40.41
C ASN A 64 10.04 43.86 -40.27
N LYS A 65 11.31 43.67 -39.92
CA LYS A 65 11.87 42.35 -39.62
C LYS A 65 11.56 41.97 -38.17
N VAL A 66 11.08 40.74 -37.99
CA VAL A 66 10.73 40.18 -36.68
C VAL A 66 11.90 39.35 -36.15
N PHE A 67 12.26 39.56 -34.89
CA PHE A 67 13.31 38.83 -34.19
C PHE A 67 12.74 38.16 -32.95
N LEU A 68 13.09 36.89 -32.74
CA LEU A 68 12.83 36.14 -31.52
C LEU A 68 14.15 35.91 -30.79
N ASN A 69 14.32 36.48 -29.60
CA ASN A 69 15.56 36.36 -28.81
C ASN A 69 16.82 36.67 -29.65
N THR A 70 16.78 37.76 -30.43
CA THR A 70 17.84 38.20 -31.37
C THR A 70 18.04 37.37 -32.64
N VAL A 71 17.28 36.29 -32.83
CA VAL A 71 17.31 35.49 -34.05
C VAL A 71 16.21 35.97 -35.01
N PRO A 72 16.52 36.27 -36.29
CA PRO A 72 15.50 36.67 -37.25
C PRO A 72 14.56 35.50 -37.54
N VAL A 73 13.25 35.77 -37.48
CA VAL A 73 12.20 34.83 -37.90
C VAL A 73 11.48 35.45 -39.10
N THR A 74 11.74 34.88 -40.28
CA THR A 74 11.25 35.38 -41.57
C THR A 74 9.77 35.09 -41.77
#